data_AF-A0A819N0X5-F1
#
_entry.id   AF-A0A819N0X5-F1
#
_cell.length_a   1.000
_cell.length_b   1.000
_cell.length_c   1.000
_cell.angle_alpha   90.00
_cell.angle_beta   90.00
_cell.angle_gamma   90.00
#
_symmetry.space_group_name_H-M   'P 1'
#
loop_
_entity.id
_entity.type
_entity.pdbx_description
1 polymer ?
#
loop_
_entity_poly.entity_id
_entity_poly.type
_entity_poly.pdbx_seq_one_letter_code
_entity_poly.pdbx_strand_id
1 'polypeptide(L)'
;MDKDEAFYPLRGETYKESRMTNIILWVPGLVWFYYLICGYSPRFVSHFNPFELIFDKQKIKISISLCIYAAMLYLMFIYTTHMGIISLMVYHLIPVLVFATYLVIVTLLHHTEMDVPWFDNSEWNHVKGQLSTVDRHYGHVHSIIHSIGTHQIHHLFPKIPHYHLEEATTHFRKAFPNLVRVNHDRILPSFVRMSKTFVLQRCIGNDVSVFTYSKDQHDS
;
A
#
# COMPACT_ATOMS: atom_id res chain seq x y z
N MET A 1 -12.59 -2.06 6.02
CA MET A 1 -12.02 -0.93 6.79
C MET A 1 -10.93 -1.43 7.73
N ASP A 2 -11.24 -2.29 8.70
CA ASP A 2 -10.26 -2.69 9.72
C ASP A 2 -9.34 -3.87 9.34
N LYS A 3 -9.44 -4.39 8.13
CA LYS A 3 -8.78 -5.67 7.77
C LYS A 3 -7.85 -5.60 6.56
N ASP A 4 -7.98 -4.56 5.75
CA ASP A 4 -7.56 -4.68 4.35
C ASP A 4 -6.22 -4.00 4.09
N GLU A 5 -6.06 -2.74 4.50
CA GLU A 5 -4.99 -1.91 3.93
C GLU A 5 -4.27 -1.02 4.94
N ALA A 6 -3.10 -0.53 4.54
CA ALA A 6 -2.32 0.44 5.29
C ALA A 6 -2.93 1.86 5.26
N PHE A 7 -3.59 2.22 4.15
CA PHE A 7 -4.26 3.51 3.97
C PHE A 7 -5.78 3.31 4.06
N TYR A 8 -6.34 3.38 5.26
CA TYR A 8 -7.77 3.15 5.49
C TYR A 8 -8.42 4.26 6.34
N PRO A 9 -9.74 4.46 6.24
CA PRO A 9 -10.49 5.37 7.11
C PRO A 9 -10.42 4.94 8.58
N LEU A 10 -10.14 5.88 9.47
CA LEU A 10 -10.00 5.73 10.91
C LEU A 10 -11.27 6.17 11.64
N ARG A 11 -11.74 5.38 12.60
CA ARG A 11 -12.90 5.72 13.43
C ARG A 11 -12.51 6.65 14.59
N GLY A 12 -13.32 7.68 14.83
CA GLY A 12 -13.24 8.57 16.00
C GLY A 12 -12.47 9.89 15.77
N GLU A 13 -12.65 10.84 16.69
CA GLU A 13 -12.10 12.21 16.60
C GLU A 13 -10.61 12.33 17.00
N THR A 14 -10.04 11.28 17.59
CA THR A 14 -8.83 11.38 18.43
C THR A 14 -7.49 11.41 17.70
N TYR A 15 -7.48 11.56 16.37
CA TYR A 15 -6.24 11.56 15.60
C TYR A 15 -6.05 12.84 14.76
N LYS A 16 -6.59 13.95 15.30
CA LYS A 16 -6.51 15.31 14.72
C LYS A 16 -5.08 15.83 14.55
N GLU A 17 -4.09 15.23 15.19
CA GLU A 17 -2.69 15.58 14.96
C GLU A 17 -1.82 14.36 14.74
N SER A 18 -1.40 14.18 13.49
CA SER A 18 -0.17 13.48 13.22
C SER A 18 0.57 14.30 12.17
N ARG A 19 1.36 15.28 12.63
CA ARG A 19 2.42 15.95 11.81
C ARG A 19 3.24 14.94 10.99
N MET A 20 3.32 13.69 11.45
CA MET A 20 4.01 12.56 10.83
C MET A 20 3.31 11.97 9.59
N THR A 21 1.99 12.14 9.40
CA THR A 21 1.28 11.62 8.21
C THR A 21 1.35 12.57 7.01
N ASN A 22 1.75 13.83 7.21
CA ASN A 22 2.15 14.71 6.11
C ASN A 22 3.46 14.25 5.44
N ILE A 23 4.23 13.36 6.09
CA ILE A 23 5.52 12.87 5.57
C ILE A 23 5.32 11.91 4.39
N ILE A 24 4.19 11.17 4.32
CA ILE A 24 3.81 10.29 3.20
C ILE A 24 3.83 11.06 1.87
N LEU A 25 3.39 12.33 1.89
CA LEU A 25 3.34 13.20 0.70
C LEU A 25 4.73 13.56 0.16
N TRP A 26 5.74 13.66 1.04
CA TRP A 26 7.02 14.27 0.69
C TRP A 26 8.15 13.27 0.56
N VAL A 27 8.12 12.17 1.33
CA VAL A 27 9.16 11.13 1.32
C VAL A 27 8.55 9.73 1.46
N PRO A 28 7.71 9.29 0.49
CA PRO A 28 7.02 8.00 0.52
C PRO A 28 7.95 6.79 0.74
N GLY A 29 9.16 6.80 0.18
CA GLY A 29 10.13 5.73 0.42
C GLY A 29 10.59 5.63 1.87
N LEU A 30 10.85 6.76 2.55
CA LEU A 30 11.24 6.76 3.98
C LEU A 30 10.09 6.37 4.89
N VAL A 31 8.88 6.75 4.51
CA VAL A 31 7.62 6.38 5.16
C VAL A 31 7.48 4.85 5.20
N TRP A 32 7.74 4.15 4.09
CA TRP A 32 7.71 2.70 4.08
C TRP A 32 8.67 2.06 5.11
N PHE A 33 9.90 2.57 5.24
CA PHE A 33 10.83 2.08 6.27
C PHE A 33 10.34 2.39 7.69
N TYR A 34 9.79 3.58 7.91
CA TYR A 34 9.21 3.94 9.20
C TYR A 34 8.05 2.99 9.59
N TYR A 35 7.17 2.67 8.64
CA TYR A 35 6.09 1.70 8.82
C TYR A 35 6.61 0.32 9.25
N LEU A 36 7.69 -0.17 8.65
CA LEU A 36 8.26 -1.46 9.06
C LEU A 36 8.77 -1.44 10.50
N ILE A 37 9.32 -0.32 10.96
CA ILE A 37 9.91 -0.21 12.31
C ILE A 37 8.82 -0.03 13.37
N CYS A 38 7.85 0.85 13.14
CA CYS A 38 6.90 1.30 14.17
C CYS A 38 5.42 1.05 13.83
N GLY A 39 5.07 0.71 12.59
CA GLY A 39 3.71 0.73 12.10
C GLY A 39 3.14 2.15 11.95
N TYR A 40 1.81 2.24 11.84
CA TYR A 40 1.10 3.52 11.82
C TYR A 40 -0.06 3.49 12.79
N SER A 41 -0.35 4.64 13.39
CA SER A 41 -1.56 4.80 14.19
C SER A 41 -2.80 4.36 13.41
N PRO A 42 -3.71 3.57 14.01
CA PRO A 42 -3.70 3.06 15.38
C PRO A 42 -2.97 1.70 15.58
N ARG A 43 -2.46 1.08 14.50
CA ARG A 43 -1.79 -0.23 14.53
C ARG A 43 -0.26 -0.07 14.60
N PHE A 44 0.24 0.22 15.80
CA PHE A 44 1.68 0.23 16.06
C PHE A 44 2.20 -1.19 16.19
N VAL A 45 2.95 -1.65 15.20
CA VAL A 45 3.53 -2.99 15.14
C VAL A 45 4.91 -2.90 14.50
N SER A 46 5.92 -3.47 15.14
CA SER A 46 7.23 -3.58 14.54
C SER A 46 7.36 -4.87 13.73
N HIS A 47 7.61 -4.76 12.43
CA HIS A 47 7.85 -5.91 11.55
C HIS A 47 9.18 -6.61 11.87
N PHE A 48 10.05 -5.99 12.67
CA PHE A 48 11.31 -6.54 13.12
C PHE A 48 11.24 -7.19 14.50
N ASN A 49 10.09 -7.15 15.17
CA ASN A 49 9.89 -7.75 16.48
C ASN A 49 9.11 -9.07 16.34
N PRO A 50 9.75 -10.26 16.50
CA PRO A 50 9.06 -11.54 16.37
C PRO A 50 8.08 -11.80 17.52
N PHE A 51 8.07 -10.96 18.57
CA PHE A 51 7.18 -11.10 19.71
C PHE A 51 5.87 -10.30 19.58
N GLU A 52 5.65 -9.61 18.46
CA GLU A 52 4.35 -8.99 18.18
C GLU A 52 3.25 -10.04 18.12
N LEU A 53 2.06 -9.69 18.63
CA LEU A 53 0.92 -10.59 18.71
C LEU A 53 0.52 -11.14 17.32
N ILE A 54 0.66 -10.32 16.27
CA ILE A 54 0.31 -10.71 14.90
C ILE A 54 1.21 -11.82 14.34
N PHE A 55 2.37 -12.04 14.95
CA PHE A 55 3.39 -12.96 14.52
C PHE A 55 3.49 -14.23 15.37
N ASP A 56 2.54 -14.44 16.29
CA ASP A 56 2.64 -15.50 17.29
C ASP A 56 2.84 -16.91 16.68
N LYS A 57 2.23 -17.16 15.51
CA LYS A 57 2.35 -18.43 14.78
C LYS A 57 3.56 -18.53 13.84
N GLN A 58 4.31 -17.44 13.64
CA GLN A 58 5.39 -17.35 12.64
C GLN A 58 6.74 -16.91 13.26
N LYS A 59 6.88 -16.87 14.59
CA LYS A 59 8.07 -16.36 15.29
C LYS A 59 9.38 -16.92 14.74
N ILE A 60 9.45 -18.24 14.54
CA ILE A 60 10.66 -18.90 14.00
C ILE A 60 11.01 -18.37 12.61
N LYS A 61 10.03 -18.25 11.71
CA LYS A 61 10.28 -17.76 10.34
C LYS A 61 10.75 -16.31 10.34
N ILE A 62 10.19 -15.49 11.23
CA ILE A 62 10.58 -14.08 11.38
C ILE A 62 11.98 -13.99 11.96
N SER A 63 12.31 -14.75 13.00
CA SER A 63 13.68 -14.80 13.55
C SER A 63 14.70 -15.22 12.49
N ILE A 64 14.39 -16.24 11.66
CA ILE A 64 15.24 -16.63 10.54
C ILE A 64 15.40 -15.47 9.54
N SER A 65 14.31 -14.81 9.17
CA SER A 65 14.33 -13.64 8.29
C SER A 65 15.23 -12.53 8.85
N LEU A 66 15.15 -12.23 10.15
CA LEU A 66 15.99 -11.24 10.82
C LEU A 66 17.47 -11.61 10.78
N CYS A 67 17.81 -12.89 11.00
CA CYS A 67 19.19 -13.37 10.85
C CYS A 67 19.71 -13.18 9.41
N ILE A 68 18.87 -13.46 8.41
CA ILE A 68 19.22 -13.24 6.99
C ILE A 68 19.43 -11.75 6.70
N TYR A 69 18.56 -10.87 7.22
CA TYR A 69 18.75 -9.42 7.10
C TYR A 69 20.04 -8.94 7.78
N ALA A 70 20.36 -9.44 8.97
CA ALA A 70 21.61 -9.11 9.66
C ALA A 70 22.84 -9.57 8.84
N ALA A 71 22.78 -10.76 8.25
CA ALA A 71 23.83 -11.24 7.35
C ALA A 71 23.96 -10.36 6.09
N MET A 72 22.84 -9.93 5.50
CA MET A 72 22.84 -9.01 4.36
C MET A 72 23.45 -7.65 4.72
N LEU A 73 23.12 -7.09 5.89
CA LEU A 73 23.73 -5.85 6.38
C LEU A 73 25.24 -5.99 6.57
N TYR A 74 25.71 -7.14 7.05
CA TYR A 74 27.14 -7.44 7.16
C TYR A 74 27.82 -7.53 5.79
N LEU A 75 27.19 -8.18 4.81
CA LEU A 75 27.70 -8.23 3.43
C LEU A 75 27.74 -6.83 2.79
N MET A 76 26.74 -5.98 3.05
CA MET A 76 26.73 -4.59 2.60
C MET A 76 27.84 -3.77 3.26
N PHE A 77 28.13 -4.03 4.53
CA PHE A 77 29.27 -3.42 5.22
C PHE A 77 30.60 -3.81 4.55
N ILE A 78 30.84 -5.10 4.31
CA ILE A 78 32.03 -5.57 3.57
C ILE A 78 32.08 -4.94 2.17
N TYR A 79 30.97 -4.96 1.44
CA TYR A 79 30.92 -4.34 0.11
C TYR A 79 31.33 -2.86 0.16
N THR A 80 30.89 -2.13 1.19
CA THR A 80 31.22 -0.72 1.39
C THR A 80 32.71 -0.51 1.70
N THR A 81 33.35 -1.40 2.46
CA THR A 81 34.79 -1.27 2.75
C THR A 81 35.65 -1.50 1.51
N HIS A 82 35.19 -2.29 0.55
CA HIS A 82 35.91 -2.57 -0.70
C HIS A 82 35.59 -1.59 -1.84
N MET A 83 34.32 -1.24 -2.02
CA MET A 83 33.82 -0.47 -3.19
C MET A 83 33.45 0.98 -2.85
N GLY A 84 33.45 1.33 -1.56
CA GLY A 84 33.06 2.64 -1.07
C GLY A 84 31.56 2.86 -0.96
N ILE A 85 31.18 3.84 -0.14
CA ILE A 85 29.77 4.16 0.17
C ILE A 85 29.00 4.65 -1.06
N ILE A 86 29.64 5.35 -2.00
CA ILE A 86 28.98 5.84 -3.22
C ILE A 86 28.47 4.66 -4.05
N SER A 87 29.28 3.59 -4.17
CA SER A 87 28.87 2.39 -4.89
C SER A 87 27.66 1.72 -4.23
N LEU A 88 27.65 1.60 -2.89
CA LEU A 88 26.51 1.06 -2.15
C LEU A 88 25.25 1.92 -2.37
N MET A 89 25.39 3.24 -2.34
CA MET A 89 24.28 4.16 -2.56
C MET A 89 23.66 3.97 -3.93
N VAL A 90 24.47 3.99 -5.00
CA VAL A 90 23.99 3.92 -6.39
C VAL A 90 23.40 2.57 -6.74
N TYR A 91 24.05 1.47 -6.35
CA TYR A 91 23.66 0.13 -6.79
C TYR A 91 22.70 -0.58 -5.84
N HIS A 92 22.51 -0.08 -4.61
CA HIS A 92 21.63 -0.73 -3.64
C HIS A 92 20.65 0.25 -2.99
N LEU A 93 21.13 1.24 -2.23
CA LEU A 93 20.23 2.04 -1.38
C LEU A 93 19.26 2.92 -2.19
N ILE A 94 19.71 3.54 -3.28
CA ILE A 94 18.84 4.33 -4.16
C ILE A 94 17.80 3.44 -4.86
N PRO A 95 18.16 2.31 -5.50
CA PRO A 95 17.17 1.37 -6.04
C PRO A 95 16.13 0.89 -5.02
N VAL A 96 16.55 0.57 -3.80
CA VAL A 96 15.63 0.16 -2.72
C VAL A 96 14.70 1.33 -2.34
N LEU A 97 15.21 2.56 -2.26
CA LEU A 97 14.39 3.74 -1.97
C LEU A 97 13.36 4.03 -3.07
N VAL A 98 13.75 3.84 -4.35
CA VAL A 98 12.84 3.94 -5.50
C VAL A 98 11.76 2.86 -5.40
N PHE A 99 12.12 1.62 -5.11
CA PHE A 99 11.17 0.53 -4.90
C PHE A 99 10.20 0.81 -3.75
N ALA A 100 10.70 1.26 -2.60
CA ALA A 100 9.88 1.61 -1.43
C ALA A 100 8.92 2.77 -1.74
N THR A 101 9.39 3.80 -2.46
CA THR A 101 8.56 4.91 -2.92
C THR A 101 7.45 4.42 -3.85
N TYR A 102 7.81 3.57 -4.81
CA TYR A 102 6.88 2.95 -5.74
C TYR A 102 5.80 2.14 -5.00
N LEU A 103 6.18 1.30 -4.03
CA LEU A 103 5.22 0.52 -3.22
C LEU A 103 4.19 1.40 -2.53
N VAL A 104 4.61 2.50 -1.90
CA VAL A 104 3.68 3.42 -1.24
C VAL A 104 2.73 4.07 -2.23
N ILE A 105 3.23 4.49 -3.40
CA ILE A 105 2.39 5.10 -4.44
C ILE A 105 1.34 4.11 -4.93
N VAL A 106 1.72 2.87 -5.27
CA VAL A 106 0.77 1.89 -5.82
C VAL A 106 -0.24 1.44 -4.77
N THR A 107 0.19 1.18 -3.54
CA THR A 107 -0.73 0.79 -2.46
C THR A 107 -1.73 1.90 -2.17
N LEU A 108 -1.32 3.16 -2.13
CA LEU A 108 -2.28 4.26 -1.98
C LEU A 108 -3.24 4.31 -3.18
N LEU A 109 -2.72 4.33 -4.40
CA LEU A 109 -3.51 4.59 -5.61
C LEU A 109 -4.43 3.45 -6.06
N HIS A 110 -4.11 2.21 -5.69
CA HIS A 110 -4.98 1.08 -5.99
C HIS A 110 -6.08 0.86 -4.95
N HIS A 111 -5.90 1.34 -3.73
CA HIS A 111 -6.84 1.12 -2.63
C HIS A 111 -7.57 2.39 -2.20
N THR A 112 -7.13 3.57 -2.63
CA THR A 112 -7.80 4.83 -2.38
C THR A 112 -8.12 5.54 -3.69
N GLU A 113 -9.41 5.79 -3.91
CA GLU A 113 -9.91 6.63 -4.99
C GLU A 113 -11.26 7.22 -4.56
N MET A 114 -11.70 8.28 -5.25
CA MET A 114 -13.03 8.84 -5.09
C MET A 114 -14.11 7.77 -5.37
N ASP A 115 -15.21 7.83 -4.62
CA ASP A 115 -16.41 6.99 -4.81
C ASP A 115 -16.17 5.46 -4.65
N VAL A 116 -15.00 5.06 -4.17
CA VAL A 116 -14.69 3.67 -3.83
C VAL A 116 -15.15 3.35 -2.41
N PRO A 117 -16.03 2.35 -2.22
CA PRO A 117 -16.59 2.06 -0.91
C PRO A 117 -15.62 1.30 -0.02
N TRP A 118 -15.47 1.83 1.18
CA TRP A 118 -14.88 1.18 2.33
C TRP A 118 -15.99 0.58 3.18
N PHE A 119 -15.92 -0.72 3.44
CA PHE A 119 -16.92 -1.43 4.23
C PHE A 119 -16.42 -1.69 5.66
N ASP A 120 -17.30 -1.55 6.64
CA ASP A 120 -17.05 -2.00 8.00
C ASP A 120 -17.03 -3.54 8.10
N ASN A 121 -16.75 -4.07 9.28
CA ASN A 121 -16.66 -5.52 9.47
C ASN A 121 -17.99 -6.27 9.26
N SER A 122 -19.13 -5.59 9.36
CA SER A 122 -20.47 -6.20 9.18
C SER A 122 -20.84 -6.32 7.70
N GLU A 123 -20.40 -5.36 6.89
CA GLU A 123 -20.68 -5.30 5.46
C GLU A 123 -19.58 -5.93 4.60
N TRP A 124 -18.38 -6.08 5.15
CA TRP A 124 -17.22 -6.55 4.42
C TRP A 124 -17.22 -8.06 4.19
N ASN A 125 -16.88 -8.44 2.96
CA ASN A 125 -16.43 -9.78 2.63
C ASN A 125 -15.27 -9.70 1.64
N HIS A 126 -14.55 -10.81 1.46
CA HIS A 126 -13.38 -10.86 0.59
C HIS A 126 -13.66 -10.30 -0.81
N VAL A 127 -14.77 -10.71 -1.44
CA VAL A 127 -15.10 -10.30 -2.81
C VAL A 127 -15.39 -8.80 -2.88
N LYS A 128 -16.22 -8.27 -1.96
CA LYS A 128 -16.50 -6.82 -1.87
C LYS A 128 -15.22 -6.02 -1.67
N GLY A 129 -14.34 -6.47 -0.76
CA GLY A 129 -13.06 -5.83 -0.47
C GLY A 129 -12.16 -5.76 -1.70
N GLN A 130 -11.91 -6.89 -2.37
CA GLN A 130 -11.03 -6.90 -3.55
C GLN A 130 -11.63 -6.17 -4.74
N LEU A 131 -12.96 -6.18 -4.90
CA LEU A 131 -13.63 -5.40 -5.95
C LEU A 131 -13.53 -3.89 -5.71
N SER A 132 -13.36 -3.43 -4.46
CA SER A 132 -13.10 -2.03 -4.12
C SER A 132 -11.67 -1.56 -4.44
N THR A 133 -10.85 -2.36 -5.11
CA THR A 133 -9.58 -1.87 -5.66
C THR A 133 -9.76 -1.19 -7.02
N VAL A 134 -8.78 -0.42 -7.45
CA VAL A 134 -8.79 0.35 -8.70
C VAL A 134 -7.63 -0.06 -9.59
N ASP A 135 -7.96 -0.47 -10.81
CA ASP A 135 -6.97 -0.76 -11.84
C ASP A 135 -6.31 0.53 -12.36
N ARG A 136 -4.99 0.48 -12.56
CA ARG A 136 -4.18 1.58 -13.12
C ARG A 136 -3.11 1.05 -14.05
N HIS A 137 -2.99 1.63 -15.25
CA HIS A 137 -1.91 1.27 -16.18
C HIS A 137 -0.70 2.19 -15.98
N TYR A 138 0.49 1.61 -15.83
CA TYR A 138 1.73 2.34 -15.54
C TYR A 138 2.57 2.64 -16.79
N GLY A 139 1.93 2.67 -17.95
CA GLY A 139 2.59 2.92 -19.23
C GLY A 139 3.67 1.87 -19.54
N HIS A 140 4.83 2.32 -19.99
CA HIS A 140 5.93 1.46 -20.41
C HIS A 140 6.48 0.56 -19.30
N VAL A 141 6.31 0.92 -18.03
CA VAL A 141 6.80 0.11 -16.91
C VAL A 141 5.78 -0.91 -16.42
N HIS A 142 4.55 -0.94 -16.97
CA HIS A 142 3.46 -1.77 -16.46
C HIS A 142 3.82 -3.27 -16.42
N SER A 143 4.43 -3.82 -17.48
CA SER A 143 4.88 -5.21 -17.49
C SER A 143 6.11 -5.46 -16.59
N ILE A 144 7.01 -4.48 -16.47
CA ILE A 144 8.22 -4.55 -15.63
C ILE A 144 7.86 -4.68 -14.15
N ILE A 145 6.80 -3.99 -13.72
CA ILE A 145 6.27 -4.08 -12.36
C ILE A 145 5.29 -5.24 -12.16
N HIS A 146 5.39 -6.27 -13.00
CA HIS A 146 4.56 -7.48 -12.93
C HIS A 146 3.06 -7.21 -13.11
N SER A 147 2.70 -6.24 -13.95
CA SER A 147 1.30 -5.90 -14.26
C SER A 147 0.43 -5.68 -13.02
N ILE A 148 1.01 -5.29 -11.88
CA ILE A 148 0.28 -5.16 -10.60
C ILE A 148 -0.88 -4.16 -10.67
N GLY A 149 -0.85 -3.28 -11.66
CA GLY A 149 -1.92 -2.34 -11.93
C GLY A 149 -3.25 -2.95 -12.38
N THR A 150 -3.31 -4.24 -12.73
CA THR A 150 -4.56 -5.00 -12.89
C THR A 150 -5.06 -5.47 -11.51
N HIS A 151 -5.24 -4.52 -10.60
CA HIS A 151 -5.25 -4.75 -9.17
C HIS A 151 -6.49 -5.52 -8.69
N GLN A 152 -7.64 -5.33 -9.33
CA GLN A 152 -8.86 -6.09 -9.00
C GLN A 152 -8.63 -7.58 -9.15
N ILE A 153 -8.04 -8.01 -10.26
CA ILE A 153 -7.76 -9.43 -10.53
C ILE A 153 -6.56 -9.94 -9.72
N HIS A 154 -5.53 -9.11 -9.56
CA HIS A 154 -4.40 -9.43 -8.71
C HIS A 154 -4.86 -9.85 -7.30
N HIS A 155 -5.83 -9.12 -6.73
CA HIS A 155 -6.38 -9.39 -5.41
C HIS A 155 -7.47 -10.46 -5.37
N LEU A 156 -8.38 -10.51 -6.37
CA LEU A 156 -9.44 -11.52 -6.41
C LEU A 156 -8.86 -12.93 -6.61
N PHE A 157 -7.83 -13.04 -7.44
CA PHE A 157 -7.25 -14.32 -7.84
C PHE A 157 -5.71 -14.28 -7.75
N PRO A 158 -5.14 -14.20 -6.53
CA PRO A 158 -3.69 -14.08 -6.33
C PRO A 158 -2.88 -15.29 -6.80
N LYS A 159 -3.57 -16.39 -7.16
CA LYS A 159 -2.97 -17.58 -7.77
C LYS A 159 -2.70 -17.41 -9.27
N ILE A 160 -3.34 -16.45 -9.93
CA ILE A 160 -3.07 -16.15 -11.34
C ILE A 160 -1.68 -15.48 -11.39
N PRO A 161 -0.73 -16.06 -12.13
CA PRO A 161 0.60 -15.48 -12.22
C PRO A 161 0.54 -14.17 -13.00
N HIS A 162 1.48 -13.27 -12.71
CA HIS A 162 1.44 -11.91 -13.23
C HIS A 162 1.37 -11.80 -14.76
N TYR A 163 1.98 -12.75 -15.48
CA TYR A 163 1.99 -12.80 -16.95
C TYR A 163 0.65 -13.19 -17.58
N HIS A 164 -0.34 -13.64 -16.80
CA HIS A 164 -1.73 -13.85 -17.24
C HIS A 164 -2.72 -12.83 -16.66
N LEU A 165 -2.27 -11.87 -15.84
CA LEU A 165 -3.19 -10.94 -15.20
C LEU A 165 -3.93 -10.04 -16.19
N GLU A 166 -3.27 -9.60 -17.26
CA GLU A 166 -3.88 -8.78 -18.31
C GLU A 166 -4.99 -9.52 -19.08
N GLU A 167 -4.72 -10.78 -19.41
CA GLU A 167 -5.69 -11.68 -20.06
C GLU A 167 -6.91 -11.91 -19.14
N ALA A 168 -6.66 -12.28 -17.89
CA ALA A 168 -7.70 -12.50 -16.89
C ALA A 168 -8.53 -11.23 -16.64
N THR A 169 -7.88 -10.06 -16.60
CA THR A 169 -8.54 -8.75 -16.45
C THR A 169 -9.43 -8.43 -17.64
N THR A 170 -8.99 -8.75 -18.86
CA THR A 170 -9.79 -8.59 -20.07
C THR A 170 -11.06 -9.44 -19.99
N HIS A 171 -10.96 -10.70 -19.56
CA HIS A 171 -12.11 -11.58 -19.36
C HIS A 171 -13.07 -11.07 -18.28
N PHE A 172 -12.53 -10.61 -17.14
CA PHE A 172 -13.33 -10.04 -16.07
C PHE A 172 -14.10 -8.80 -16.50
N ARG A 173 -13.44 -7.84 -17.17
CA ARG A 173 -14.09 -6.61 -17.66
C ARG A 173 -15.22 -6.91 -18.63
N LYS A 174 -15.06 -7.93 -19.48
CA LYS A 174 -16.10 -8.37 -20.42
C LYS A 174 -17.29 -9.03 -19.70
N ALA A 175 -17.02 -9.85 -18.68
CA ALA A 175 -18.05 -10.58 -17.95
C ALA A 175 -18.81 -9.72 -16.93
N PHE A 176 -18.12 -8.76 -16.30
CA PHE A 176 -18.64 -7.97 -15.17
C PHE A 176 -18.39 -6.46 -15.35
N PRO A 177 -18.87 -5.83 -16.44
CA PRO A 177 -18.55 -4.43 -16.74
C PRO A 177 -18.95 -3.46 -15.62
N ASN A 178 -20.03 -3.73 -14.90
CA ASN A 178 -20.53 -2.88 -13.81
C ASN A 178 -19.68 -2.95 -12.52
N LEU A 179 -18.75 -3.91 -12.43
CA LEU A 179 -17.86 -4.06 -11.27
C LEU A 179 -16.45 -3.52 -11.53
N VAL A 180 -16.18 -3.07 -12.77
CA VAL A 180 -14.87 -2.57 -13.18
C VAL A 180 -14.59 -1.22 -12.54
N ARG A 181 -13.43 -1.10 -11.90
CA ARG A 181 -12.91 0.17 -11.39
C ARG A 181 -11.56 0.42 -12.02
N VAL A 182 -11.48 1.46 -12.84
CA VAL A 182 -10.24 1.84 -13.52
C VAL A 182 -10.04 3.34 -13.43
N ASN A 183 -8.80 3.78 -13.21
CA ASN A 183 -8.43 5.18 -13.31
C ASN A 183 -7.26 5.37 -14.29
N HIS A 184 -7.47 6.22 -15.30
CA HIS A 184 -6.49 6.55 -16.34
C HIS A 184 -5.74 7.86 -16.10
N ASP A 185 -6.02 8.54 -14.99
CA ASP A 185 -5.31 9.75 -14.57
C ASP A 185 -3.81 9.48 -14.42
N ARG A 186 -3.02 10.53 -14.68
CA ARG A 186 -1.56 10.49 -14.46
C ARG A 186 -1.25 10.12 -13.01
N ILE A 187 -0.30 9.22 -12.83
CA ILE A 187 0.06 8.63 -11.53
C ILE A 187 0.45 9.71 -10.51
N LEU A 188 1.39 10.60 -10.85
CA LEU A 188 1.89 11.60 -9.88
C LEU A 188 0.82 12.62 -9.44
N PRO A 189 0.06 13.26 -10.37
CA PRO A 189 -1.08 14.10 -9.97
C PRO A 189 -2.14 13.34 -9.15
N SER A 190 -2.45 12.10 -9.52
CA SER A 190 -3.37 11.26 -8.74
C SER A 190 -2.83 11.01 -7.33
N PHE A 191 -1.54 10.72 -7.20
CA PHE A 191 -0.91 10.44 -5.91
C PHE A 191 -1.00 11.66 -4.99
N VAL A 192 -0.67 12.85 -5.50
CA VAL A 192 -0.78 14.10 -4.73
C VAL A 192 -2.23 14.37 -4.33
N ARG A 193 -3.17 14.23 -5.27
CA ARG A 193 -4.61 14.41 -5.01
C ARG A 193 -5.10 13.45 -3.92
N MET A 194 -4.92 12.14 -4.14
CA MET A 194 -5.44 11.12 -3.23
C MET A 194 -4.74 11.13 -1.87
N SER A 195 -3.45 11.47 -1.82
CA SER A 195 -2.77 11.66 -0.53
C SER A 195 -3.38 12.82 0.27
N LYS A 196 -3.68 13.95 -0.37
CA LYS A 196 -4.36 15.08 0.28
C LYS A 196 -5.77 14.68 0.74
N THR A 197 -6.55 14.06 -0.14
CA THR A 197 -7.90 13.58 0.18
C THR A 197 -7.87 12.60 1.36
N PHE A 198 -6.98 11.62 1.33
CA PHE A 198 -6.78 10.67 2.43
C PHE A 198 -6.48 11.39 3.74
N VAL A 199 -5.53 12.32 3.75
CA VAL A 199 -5.18 13.07 4.97
C VAL A 199 -6.37 13.88 5.51
N LEU A 200 -7.17 14.48 4.64
CA LEU A 200 -8.28 15.36 5.01
C LEU A 200 -9.55 14.59 5.44
N GLN A 201 -9.83 13.44 4.83
CA GLN A 201 -11.12 12.73 4.98
C GLN A 201 -11.00 11.36 5.67
N ARG A 202 -9.80 10.92 6.08
CA ARG A 202 -9.64 9.60 6.71
C ARG A 202 -10.41 9.43 8.01
N CYS A 203 -10.71 10.48 8.76
CA CYS A 203 -11.40 10.33 10.05
C CYS A 203 -12.91 10.25 9.83
N ILE A 204 -13.54 9.18 10.28
CA ILE A 204 -14.96 8.89 10.09
C ILE A 204 -15.66 8.63 11.44
N GLY A 205 -16.98 8.80 11.45
CA GLY A 205 -17.83 8.47 12.61
C GLY A 205 -17.73 7.00 13.02
N ASN A 206 -17.94 6.72 14.30
CA ASN A 206 -17.85 5.37 14.86
C ASN A 206 -18.94 4.43 14.33
N ASP A 207 -20.06 4.98 13.88
CA ASP A 207 -21.28 4.31 13.41
C ASP A 207 -21.35 4.17 11.87
N VAL A 208 -20.36 4.71 11.14
CA VAL A 208 -20.32 4.63 9.67
C VAL A 208 -20.07 3.20 9.20
N SER A 209 -21.04 2.57 8.54
CA SER A 209 -20.91 1.19 8.01
C SER A 209 -20.24 1.15 6.63
N VAL A 210 -20.49 2.16 5.80
CA VAL A 210 -19.88 2.33 4.48
C VAL A 210 -19.40 3.76 4.31
N PHE A 211 -18.14 3.92 3.89
CA PHE A 211 -17.53 5.23 3.66
C PHE A 211 -16.99 5.33 2.24
N THR A 212 -17.05 6.54 1.66
CA THR A 212 -16.41 6.86 0.37
C THR A 212 -15.72 8.22 0.50
N TYR A 213 -14.57 8.36 -0.16
CA TYR A 213 -13.94 9.66 -0.34
C TYR A 213 -14.75 10.47 -1.37
N SER A 214 -15.11 11.71 -1.06
CA SER A 214 -15.93 12.56 -1.95
C SER A 214 -15.35 13.97 -2.08
N LYS A 215 -15.68 14.70 -3.15
CA LYS A 215 -15.17 16.08 -3.33
C LYS A 215 -15.85 17.08 -2.38
N ASP A 216 -17.04 16.75 -1.89
CA ASP A 216 -17.98 17.72 -1.29
C ASP A 216 -17.97 17.73 0.25
N GLN A 217 -17.18 16.86 0.90
CA GLN A 217 -17.13 16.74 2.37
C GLN A 217 -16.51 17.93 3.13
N HIS A 218 -16.14 19.02 2.45
CA HIS A 218 -15.55 20.21 3.08
C HIS A 218 -16.53 21.39 3.29
N ASP A 219 -17.79 21.26 2.87
CA ASP A 219 -18.78 22.37 2.90
C ASP A 219 -19.93 22.17 3.92
N SER A 220 -19.78 21.28 4.91
CA SER A 220 -20.80 21.06 5.98
C SER A 220 -20.26 21.25 7.38
#